data_AF-A0A8J3LV91-F1
#
_entry.id   AF-A0A8J3LV91-F1
#
_cell.length_a   1.000
_cell.length_b   1.000
_cell.length_c   1.000
_cell.angle_alpha   90.00
_cell.angle_beta   90.00
_cell.angle_gamma   90.00
#
_symmetry.space_group_name_H-M   'P 1'
#
loop_
_entity.id
_entity.type
_entity.pdbx_description
1 polymer ?
#
loop_
_entity_poly.entity_id
_entity_poly.type
_entity_poly.pdbx_seq_one_letter_code
_entity_poly.pdbx_strand_id
1 'polypeptide(L)'
;MRRPFEQIVAEYGPVVLRVCRAVLGPQDAEDAWSETFVSALKAYPDLPADANVEAWLVTIAHRKAVDVTRAAARRPTPVESLPERAGLAGRPEDWDGDLWRALKALPDRQRQAVAYHYLAGLPYKEIAAMCGGSTDAARRAAADGIRTLRDTYPRFTDQSGVAR
;
A
#
# COMPACT_ATOMS: atom_id res chain seq x y z
N MET A 1 -7.26 28.78 -10.04
CA MET A 1 -7.14 28.57 -8.59
C MET A 1 -6.75 27.12 -8.35
N ARG A 2 -5.79 26.84 -7.46
CA ARG A 2 -5.43 25.46 -7.16
C ARG A 2 -6.56 24.81 -6.36
N ARG A 3 -6.83 23.52 -6.60
CA ARG A 3 -7.87 22.79 -5.88
C ARG A 3 -7.62 22.83 -4.37
N PRO A 4 -8.64 23.04 -3.52
CA PRO A 4 -8.49 22.91 -2.07
C PRO A 4 -7.93 21.54 -1.69
N PHE A 5 -7.03 21.50 -0.70
CA PHE A 5 -6.37 20.24 -0.31
C PHE A 5 -7.36 19.21 0.24
N GLU A 6 -8.42 19.64 0.93
CA GLU A 6 -9.49 18.75 1.40
C GLU A 6 -10.13 17.93 0.26
N GLN A 7 -10.24 18.51 -0.95
CA GLN A 7 -10.73 17.77 -2.12
C GLN A 7 -9.72 16.74 -2.62
N ILE A 8 -8.42 17.00 -2.44
CA ILE A 8 -7.36 16.02 -2.76
C ILE A 8 -7.44 14.85 -1.78
N VAL A 9 -7.64 15.13 -0.49
CA VAL A 9 -7.82 14.08 0.54
C VAL A 9 -9.09 13.27 0.26
N ALA A 10 -10.20 13.92 -0.06
CA ALA A 10 -11.46 13.23 -0.35
C ALA A 10 -11.37 12.31 -1.58
N GLU A 11 -10.70 12.76 -2.64
CA GLU A 11 -10.57 12.01 -3.88
C GLU A 11 -9.55 10.87 -3.77
N TYR A 12 -8.36 11.13 -3.23
CA TYR A 12 -7.25 10.17 -3.24
C TYR A 12 -7.04 9.44 -1.91
N GLY A 13 -7.70 9.88 -0.83
CA GLY A 13 -7.59 9.25 0.49
C GLY A 13 -7.86 7.76 0.48
N PRO A 14 -8.99 7.28 -0.07
CA PRO A 14 -9.31 5.86 -0.12
C PRO A 14 -8.27 5.02 -0.87
N VAL A 15 -7.75 5.51 -2.01
CA VAL A 15 -6.76 4.78 -2.79
C VAL A 15 -5.40 4.71 -2.09
N VAL A 16 -4.95 5.81 -1.48
CA VAL A 16 -3.72 5.84 -0.68
C VAL A 16 -3.84 4.89 0.51
N LEU A 17 -5.00 4.81 1.17
CA LEU A 17 -5.21 3.91 2.31
C LEU A 17 -5.12 2.45 1.88
N ARG A 18 -5.77 2.07 0.76
CA ARG A 18 -5.66 0.72 0.19
C ARG A 18 -4.22 0.35 -0.14
N VAL A 19 -3.45 1.29 -0.69
CA VAL A 19 -2.02 1.09 -0.94
C VAL A 19 -1.22 0.89 0.35
N CYS A 20 -1.45 1.73 1.37
CA CYS A 20 -0.79 1.57 2.67
C CYS A 20 -1.11 0.21 3.30
N ARG A 21 -2.39 -0.21 3.29
CA ARG A 21 -2.82 -1.54 3.78
C ARG A 21 -2.14 -2.67 3.00
N ALA A 22 -2.08 -2.56 1.67
CA ALA A 22 -1.44 -3.57 0.83
C ALA A 22 0.07 -3.71 1.07
N VAL A 23 0.76 -2.61 1.36
CA VAL A 23 2.24 -2.60 1.49
C VAL A 23 2.70 -2.88 2.92
N LEU A 24 2.03 -2.30 3.92
CA LEU A 24 2.42 -2.33 5.33
C LEU A 24 1.54 -3.27 6.18
N GLY A 25 0.26 -3.34 5.86
CA GLY A 25 -0.74 -4.05 6.66
C GLY A 25 -1.56 -3.16 7.56
N PRO A 26 -2.59 -3.74 8.21
CA PRO A 26 -3.62 -2.97 8.90
C PRO A 26 -3.06 -2.16 10.09
N GLN A 27 -2.00 -2.62 10.74
CA GLN A 27 -1.45 -1.98 11.93
C GLN A 27 -0.77 -0.64 11.63
N ASP A 28 0.01 -0.55 10.55
CA ASP A 28 0.80 0.65 10.22
C ASP A 28 0.15 1.51 9.12
N ALA A 29 -0.95 1.05 8.51
CA ALA A 29 -1.51 1.69 7.31
C ALA A 29 -2.15 3.05 7.59
N GLU A 30 -2.90 3.19 8.68
CA GLU A 30 -3.59 4.44 9.02
C GLU A 30 -2.61 5.56 9.40
N ASP A 31 -1.54 5.19 10.11
CA ASP A 31 -0.45 6.09 10.46
C ASP A 31 0.32 6.52 9.20
N ALA A 32 0.69 5.57 8.34
CA ALA A 32 1.36 5.88 7.08
C ALA A 32 0.48 6.75 6.15
N TRP A 33 -0.83 6.51 6.12
CA TRP A 33 -1.79 7.35 5.40
C TRP A 33 -1.82 8.78 5.96
N SER A 34 -1.93 8.92 7.28
CA SER A 34 -1.98 10.22 7.95
C SER A 34 -0.69 11.03 7.69
N GLU A 35 0.47 10.38 7.87
CA GLU A 35 1.77 11.00 7.58
C GLU A 35 1.95 11.37 6.11
N THR A 36 1.38 10.58 5.20
CA THR A 36 1.39 10.88 3.76
C THR A 36 0.65 12.18 3.51
N PHE A 37 -0.57 12.34 4.01
CA PHE A 37 -1.36 13.56 3.78
C PHE A 37 -0.83 14.78 4.54
N VAL A 38 -0.23 14.62 5.72
CA VAL A 38 0.48 15.71 6.41
C VAL A 38 1.69 16.18 5.59
N SER A 39 2.47 15.25 5.03
CA SER A 39 3.62 15.58 4.18
C SER A 39 3.17 16.22 2.87
N ALA A 40 2.11 15.68 2.26
CA ALA A 40 1.53 16.20 1.03
C ALA A 40 0.97 17.60 1.25
N LEU A 41 0.27 17.89 2.35
CA LEU A 41 -0.26 19.23 2.64
C LEU A 41 0.84 20.29 2.62
N LYS A 42 2.00 19.98 3.21
CA LYS A 42 3.16 20.89 3.26
C LYS A 42 3.79 21.12 1.89
N ALA A 43 3.83 20.09 1.04
CA ALA A 43 4.46 20.15 -0.28
C ALA A 43 3.50 20.55 -1.42
N TYR A 44 2.20 20.47 -1.18
CA TYR A 44 1.17 20.80 -2.17
C TYR A 44 1.30 22.22 -2.74
N PRO A 45 1.68 23.27 -1.97
CA PRO A 45 2.07 24.59 -2.46
C PRO A 45 2.93 24.59 -3.72
N ASP A 46 3.87 23.66 -3.82
CA ASP A 46 4.90 23.64 -4.85
C ASP A 46 4.66 22.56 -5.92
N LEU A 47 3.56 21.81 -5.83
CA LEU A 47 3.22 20.78 -6.80
C LEU A 47 2.87 21.41 -8.16
N PRO A 48 3.54 21.01 -9.27
CA PRO A 48 3.20 21.49 -10.61
C PRO A 48 1.73 21.22 -10.96
N ALA A 49 1.12 22.14 -11.71
CA ALA A 49 -0.31 22.06 -12.05
C ALA A 49 -0.64 20.87 -12.98
N ASP A 50 0.35 20.38 -13.73
CA ASP A 50 0.27 19.24 -14.64
C ASP A 50 0.76 17.93 -14.01
N ALA A 51 1.12 17.94 -12.72
CA ALA A 51 1.56 16.74 -12.02
C ALA A 51 0.44 15.72 -11.89
N ASN A 52 0.81 14.44 -12.02
CA ASN A 52 -0.07 13.34 -11.63
C ASN A 52 -0.15 13.27 -10.10
N VAL A 53 -1.22 13.83 -9.53
CA VAL A 53 -1.45 13.90 -8.08
C VAL A 53 -1.48 12.51 -7.44
N GLU A 54 -2.09 11.51 -8.09
CA GLU A 54 -2.16 10.15 -7.58
C GLU A 54 -0.76 9.52 -7.48
N ALA A 55 0.02 9.58 -8.56
CA ALA A 55 1.40 9.07 -8.57
C ALA A 55 2.28 9.78 -7.54
N TRP A 56 2.10 11.09 -7.37
CA TRP A 56 2.81 11.88 -6.37
C TRP A 56 2.46 11.46 -4.93
N LEU A 57 1.17 11.32 -4.61
CA LEU A 57 0.72 10.85 -3.29
C LEU A 57 1.21 9.42 -2.99
N VAL A 58 1.11 8.52 -3.96
CA VAL A 58 1.60 7.14 -3.84
C VAL A 58 3.12 7.11 -3.66
N THR A 59 3.85 8.04 -4.29
CA THR A 59 5.31 8.20 -4.07
C THR A 59 5.63 8.61 -2.64
N ILE A 60 4.86 9.53 -2.05
CA ILE A 60 5.03 9.90 -0.64
C ILE A 60 4.71 8.69 0.25
N ALA A 61 3.60 8.00 0.01
CA ALA A 61 3.21 6.80 0.76
C ALA A 61 4.25 5.67 0.66
N HIS A 62 4.84 5.47 -0.52
CA HIS A 62 5.91 4.50 -0.72
C HIS A 62 7.13 4.80 0.15
N ARG A 63 7.58 6.06 0.19
CA ARG A 63 8.72 6.48 1.03
C ARG A 63 8.43 6.20 2.51
N LYS A 64 7.22 6.53 2.97
CA LYS A 64 6.78 6.22 4.34
C LYS A 64 6.79 4.72 4.61
N ALA A 65 6.30 3.92 3.68
CA ALA A 65 6.32 2.47 3.84
C ALA A 65 7.75 1.89 3.89
N VAL A 66 8.66 2.41 3.08
CA VAL A 66 10.09 2.05 3.13
C VAL A 66 10.71 2.41 4.48
N ASP A 67 10.36 3.57 5.05
CA ASP A 67 10.88 3.98 6.36
C ASP A 67 10.36 3.10 7.49
N VAL A 68 9.06 2.77 7.50
CA VAL A 68 8.44 1.86 8.48
C VAL A 68 9.08 0.47 8.41
N THR A 69 9.21 -0.11 7.22
CA THR A 69 9.82 -1.44 7.04
C THR A 69 11.28 -1.47 7.47
N ARG A 70 12.06 -0.42 7.16
CA ARG A 70 13.45 -0.28 7.63
C ARG A 70 13.55 -0.08 9.14
N ALA A 71 12.59 0.59 9.77
CA ALA A 71 12.56 0.75 11.21
C ALA A 71 12.23 -0.58 11.92
N ALA A 72 11.26 -1.33 11.40
CA ALA A 72 10.89 -2.64 11.92
C ALA A 72 12.07 -3.64 11.87
N ALA A 73 12.82 -3.67 10.75
CA ALA A 73 13.98 -4.54 10.59
C ALA A 73 15.15 -4.22 11.55
N ARG A 74 15.20 -2.99 12.11
CA ARG A 74 16.27 -2.54 13.02
C ARG A 74 15.90 -2.71 14.50
N ARG A 75 14.64 -3.01 14.83
CA ARG A 75 14.22 -3.25 16.22
C ARG A 75 14.62 -4.68 16.64
N PRO A 76 15.28 -4.88 17.80
CA PRO A 76 15.48 -6.23 18.32
C PRO A 76 14.11 -6.87 18.58
N THR A 77 13.94 -8.12 18.13
CA THR A 77 12.66 -8.86 18.21
C THR A 77 12.16 -8.88 19.66
N PRO A 78 11.07 -8.19 20.01
CA PRO A 78 10.48 -8.31 21.33
C PRO A 78 9.90 -9.73 21.47
N VAL A 79 10.28 -10.44 22.52
CA VAL A 79 9.83 -11.82 22.81
C VAL A 79 8.41 -11.85 23.38
N GLU A 80 7.66 -10.77 23.25
CA GLU A 80 6.30 -10.66 23.76
C GLU A 80 5.38 -10.45 22.57
N SER A 81 4.87 -11.56 22.04
CA SER A 81 3.70 -11.55 21.17
C SER A 81 2.52 -11.09 22.01
N LEU A 82 2.34 -9.77 22.12
CA LEU A 82 1.07 -9.21 22.53
C LEU A 82 0.01 -9.81 21.59
N PRO A 83 -1.08 -10.40 22.11
CA PRO A 83 -2.13 -10.91 21.26
C PRO A 83 -2.55 -9.78 20.33
N GLU A 84 -2.63 -10.11 19.03
CA GLU A 84 -3.21 -9.26 18.01
C GLU A 84 -4.48 -8.66 18.61
N ARG A 85 -4.47 -7.35 18.89
CA ARG A 85 -5.72 -6.66 19.17
C ARG A 85 -6.51 -6.80 17.89
N ALA A 86 -7.51 -7.68 17.91
CA ALA A 86 -8.56 -7.71 16.93
C ALA A 86 -9.11 -6.29 16.86
N GLY A 87 -8.64 -5.51 15.90
CA GLY A 87 -9.20 -4.21 15.58
C GLY A 87 -10.63 -4.51 15.17
N LEU A 88 -11.58 -4.15 16.05
CA LEU A 88 -13.02 -4.14 15.86
C LEU A 88 -13.48 -4.96 14.63
N ALA A 89 -13.46 -6.30 14.76
CA ALA A 89 -14.15 -7.17 13.83
C ALA A 89 -15.62 -6.73 13.78
N GLY A 90 -16.11 -6.34 12.61
CA GLY A 90 -17.47 -5.79 12.49
C GLY A 90 -17.63 -4.59 11.57
N ARG A 91 -16.75 -4.39 10.58
CA ARG A 91 -17.12 -3.60 9.38
C ARG A 91 -17.16 -4.53 8.17
N PRO A 92 -18.04 -4.30 7.18
CA PRO A 92 -18.12 -5.10 5.95
C PRO A 92 -16.81 -5.18 5.13
N GLU A 93 -15.77 -4.46 5.55
CA GLU A 93 -14.41 -4.37 4.98
C GLU A 93 -13.44 -5.43 5.50
N ASP A 94 -13.88 -6.39 6.32
CA ASP A 94 -13.06 -7.52 6.85
C ASP A 94 -12.45 -8.44 5.75
N TRP A 95 -12.70 -8.15 4.46
CA TRP A 95 -12.00 -8.69 3.29
C TRP A 95 -10.49 -8.38 3.27
N ASP A 96 -10.03 -7.36 4.01
CA ASP A 96 -8.65 -6.86 3.93
C ASP A 96 -7.62 -7.78 4.62
N GLY A 97 -8.01 -8.59 5.61
CA GLY A 97 -7.09 -9.44 6.36
C GLY A 97 -6.43 -10.53 5.49
N ASP A 98 -7.23 -11.23 4.69
CA ASP A 98 -6.79 -12.33 3.85
C ASP A 98 -5.97 -11.84 2.67
N LEU A 99 -6.45 -10.75 2.05
CA LEU A 99 -5.75 -10.11 0.96
C LEU A 99 -4.39 -9.58 1.43
N TRP A 100 -4.33 -8.92 2.58
CA TRP A 100 -3.06 -8.49 3.14
C TRP A 100 -2.13 -9.67 3.45
N ARG A 101 -2.62 -10.75 4.07
CA ARG A 101 -1.79 -11.93 4.35
C ARG A 101 -1.21 -12.53 3.07
N ALA A 102 -2.02 -12.63 2.01
CA ALA A 102 -1.57 -13.10 0.70
C ALA A 102 -0.55 -12.14 0.06
N LEU A 103 -0.79 -10.84 0.11
CA LEU A 103 0.14 -9.82 -0.38
C LEU A 103 1.46 -9.85 0.39
N LYS A 104 1.42 -9.96 1.72
CA LYS A 104 2.59 -10.04 2.60
C LYS A 104 3.50 -11.23 2.27
N ALA A 105 2.93 -12.33 1.79
CA ALA A 105 3.68 -13.50 1.35
C ALA A 105 4.47 -13.27 0.05
N LEU A 106 4.17 -12.21 -0.71
CA LEU A 106 4.93 -11.84 -1.90
C LEU A 106 6.26 -11.16 -1.54
N PRO A 107 7.32 -11.36 -2.35
CA PRO A 107 8.48 -10.49 -2.33
C PRO A 107 8.10 -9.01 -2.46
N ASP A 108 8.80 -8.13 -1.73
CA ASP A 108 8.44 -6.71 -1.62
C ASP A 108 8.21 -6.01 -2.96
N ARG A 109 9.08 -6.25 -3.94
CA ARG A 109 8.93 -5.67 -5.29
C ARG A 109 7.65 -6.12 -6.00
N GLN A 110 7.26 -7.38 -5.83
CA GLN A 110 6.01 -7.90 -6.41
C GLN A 110 4.81 -7.29 -5.69
N ARG A 111 4.83 -7.27 -4.35
CA ARG A 111 3.78 -6.65 -3.52
C ARG A 111 3.56 -5.19 -3.90
N GLN A 112 4.64 -4.42 -3.98
CA GLN A 112 4.64 -3.01 -4.38
C GLN A 112 4.10 -2.83 -5.79
N ALA A 113 4.64 -3.56 -6.78
CA ALA A 113 4.20 -3.44 -8.17
C ALA A 113 2.71 -3.79 -8.33
N VAL A 114 2.22 -4.81 -7.62
CA VAL A 114 0.80 -5.17 -7.60
C VAL A 114 -0.03 -4.06 -6.97
N ALA A 115 0.34 -3.60 -5.77
CA ALA A 115 -0.41 -2.55 -5.06
C ALA A 115 -0.51 -1.27 -5.88
N TYR A 116 0.61 -0.77 -6.41
CA TYR A 116 0.65 0.49 -7.13
C TYR A 116 -0.06 0.43 -8.48
N HIS A 117 0.04 -0.70 -9.19
CA HIS A 117 -0.61 -0.85 -10.49
C HIS A 117 -2.12 -1.11 -10.38
N TYR A 118 -2.51 -2.09 -9.55
CA TYR A 118 -3.89 -2.56 -9.52
C TYR A 118 -4.78 -1.81 -8.51
N LEU A 119 -4.21 -1.27 -7.44
CA LEU A 119 -5.00 -0.50 -6.45
C LEU A 119 -4.99 0.99 -6.76
N ALA A 120 -3.85 1.52 -7.21
CA ALA A 120 -3.66 2.95 -7.53
C ALA A 120 -3.56 3.26 -9.02
N GLY A 121 -3.84 2.31 -9.90
CA GLY A 121 -3.92 2.57 -11.35
C GLY A 121 -2.63 3.07 -12.02
N LEU A 122 -1.48 3.03 -11.32
CA LEU A 122 -0.29 3.69 -11.82
C LEU A 122 0.29 2.95 -13.02
N PRO A 123 0.71 3.67 -14.07
CA PRO A 123 1.40 3.04 -15.19
C PRO A 123 2.81 2.60 -14.74
N TYR A 124 3.30 1.50 -15.32
CA TYR A 124 4.58 0.90 -14.92
C TYR A 124 5.79 1.85 -14.98
N LYS A 125 5.73 2.91 -15.80
CA LYS A 125 6.77 3.94 -15.84
C LYS A 125 6.90 4.70 -14.52
N GLU A 126 5.77 5.03 -13.87
CA GLU A 126 5.74 5.74 -12.58
C GLU A 126 6.21 4.81 -11.47
N ILE A 127 5.78 3.54 -11.53
CA ILE A 127 6.21 2.50 -10.58
C ILE A 127 7.72 2.30 -10.66
N ALA A 128 8.30 2.23 -11.86
CA ALA A 128 9.74 2.10 -12.04
C ALA A 128 10.51 3.33 -11.55
N ALA A 129 10.00 4.55 -11.81
CA ALA A 129 10.61 5.78 -11.31
C ALA A 129 10.61 5.85 -9.77
N MET A 130 9.53 5.37 -9.13
CA MET A 130 9.35 5.38 -7.69
C MET A 130 10.14 4.27 -6.97
N CYS A 131 10.05 3.03 -7.45
CA CYS A 131 10.68 1.86 -6.81
C CYS A 131 12.10 1.58 -7.29
N GLY A 132 12.54 2.25 -8.36
CA GLY A 132 13.78 1.99 -9.07
C GLY A 132 13.71 0.81 -10.04
N GLY A 133 14.59 0.81 -11.05
CA GLY A 133 14.65 -0.22 -12.10
C GLY A 133 14.01 0.21 -13.41
N SER A 134 13.73 -0.75 -14.29
CA SER A 134 13.12 -0.51 -15.61
C SER A 134 11.60 -0.71 -15.59
N THR A 135 10.91 -0.09 -16.54
CA THR A 135 9.46 -0.30 -16.77
C THR A 135 9.13 -1.78 -17.00
N ASP A 136 9.99 -2.52 -17.72
CA ASP A 136 9.82 -3.95 -17.95
C ASP A 136 9.98 -4.77 -16.66
N ALA A 137 10.93 -4.40 -15.80
CA ALA A 137 11.09 -5.03 -14.49
C ALA A 137 9.87 -4.81 -13.60
N ALA A 138 9.30 -3.59 -13.59
CA ALA A 138 8.08 -3.29 -12.84
C ALA A 138 6.87 -4.09 -13.37
N ARG A 139 6.69 -4.15 -14.69
CA ARG A 139 5.66 -4.98 -15.33
C ARG A 139 5.82 -6.45 -14.97
N ARG A 140 7.06 -6.96 -15.03
CA ARG A 140 7.34 -8.36 -14.71
C ARG A 140 7.06 -8.67 -13.25
N ALA A 141 7.48 -7.80 -12.32
CA ALA A 141 7.19 -7.94 -10.90
C ALA A 141 5.68 -7.98 -10.62
N ALA A 142 4.89 -7.12 -11.28
CA ALA A 142 3.43 -7.14 -11.16
C ALA A 142 2.83 -8.45 -11.71
N ALA A 143 3.28 -8.90 -12.88
CA ALA A 143 2.78 -10.14 -13.49
C ALA A 143 3.10 -11.39 -12.65
N ASP A 144 4.33 -11.47 -12.12
CA ASP A 144 4.75 -12.57 -11.25
C ASP A 144 4.04 -12.52 -9.89
N GLY A 145 3.77 -11.31 -9.36
CA GLY A 145 2.97 -11.12 -8.15
C GLY A 145 1.53 -11.60 -8.33
N ILE A 146 0.86 -11.21 -9.42
CA ILE A 146 -0.50 -11.69 -9.74
C ILE A 146 -0.55 -13.20 -9.95
N ARG A 147 0.47 -13.78 -10.62
CA ARG A 147 0.56 -15.23 -10.78
C ARG A 147 0.62 -15.92 -9.41
N THR A 148 1.52 -15.45 -8.55
CA THR A 148 1.67 -15.99 -7.20
C THR A 148 0.37 -15.86 -6.39
N LEU A 149 -0.29 -14.69 -6.42
CA LEU A 149 -1.55 -14.48 -5.72
C LEU A 149 -2.66 -15.41 -6.23
N ARG A 150 -2.73 -15.68 -7.53
CA ARG A 150 -3.71 -16.61 -8.09
C ARG A 150 -3.55 -18.02 -7.50
N ASP A 151 -2.31 -18.42 -7.23
CA ASP A 151 -1.98 -19.75 -6.70
C ASP A 151 -2.10 -19.81 -5.16
N THR A 152 -1.89 -18.70 -4.46
CA THR A 152 -1.80 -18.67 -2.99
C THR A 152 -3.05 -18.12 -2.31
N TYR A 153 -3.76 -17.15 -2.90
CA TYR A 153 -4.92 -16.49 -2.30
C TYR A 153 -6.06 -17.46 -1.89
N PRO A 154 -6.40 -18.51 -2.67
CA PRO A 154 -7.40 -19.49 -2.24
C PRO A 154 -7.07 -20.11 -0.87
N ARG A 155 -5.79 -20.32 -0.56
CA ARG A 155 -5.37 -20.89 0.74
C ARG A 155 -5.61 -19.95 1.92
N PHE A 156 -5.62 -18.64 1.69
CA PHE A 156 -5.87 -17.66 2.75
C PHE A 156 -7.36 -17.49 3.02
N THR A 157 -8.20 -17.60 1.98
CA THR A 157 -9.67 -17.52 2.09
C THR A 157 -10.29 -18.78 2.69
N ASP A 158 -9.74 -19.97 2.38
CA ASP A 158 -10.20 -21.24 2.97
C ASP A 158 -9.91 -21.33 4.48
N GLN A 159 -8.87 -20.65 4.98
CA GLN A 159 -8.50 -20.64 6.40
C GLN A 159 -9.35 -19.70 7.26
N SER A 160 -10.05 -18.75 6.65
CA SER A 160 -10.85 -17.73 7.35
C SER A 160 -12.30 -18.16 7.56
N GLY A 161 -12.69 -19.36 7.12
CA GLY A 161 -14.00 -19.95 7.41
C GLY A 161 -15.19 -19.22 6.77
N VAL A 162 -14.97 -18.38 5.76
CA VAL A 162 -16.07 -17.82 4.96
C VAL A 162 -16.43 -18.85 3.89
N ALA A 163 -17.27 -19.81 4.29
CA ALA A 163 -17.93 -20.70 3.36
C ALA A 163 -18.69 -19.88 2.30
N ARG A 164 -18.59 -20.34 1.05
CA ARG A 164 -19.22 -19.81 -0.16
C ARG A 164 -20.72 -19.52 -0.03
#